data_AF-A0A1E2VC08-F1
#
_entry.id   AF-A0A1E2VC08-F1
#
_cell.length_a   1.000
_cell.length_b   1.000
_cell.length_c   1.000
_cell.angle_alpha   90.00
_cell.angle_beta   90.00
_cell.angle_gamma   90.00
#
_symmetry.space_group_name_H-M   'P 1'
#
loop_
_entity.id
_entity.type
_entity.pdbx_description
1 polymer ?
#
loop_
_entity_poly.entity_id
_entity_poly.type
_entity_poly.pdbx_seq_one_letter_code
_entity_poly.pdbx_strand_id
1 'polypeptide(L)'
;MTTDSSPALLAQAQALMNQRPELTPLEALLLAVLMDRSAINERQDTGRISRQLDVEHALVRRAAASLEAKGWLTSTSKSGKSPGLKLMLKDSPPA
;
A
#
# COMPACT_ATOMS: atom_id res chain seq x y z
N MET A 1 -2.51 -17.81 17.25
CA MET A 1 -3.62 -17.26 16.44
C MET A 1 -3.03 -16.30 15.44
N THR A 2 -2.48 -16.81 14.34
CA THR A 2 -2.00 -16.00 13.21
C THR A 2 -3.20 -15.67 12.37
N THR A 3 -3.64 -14.43 12.41
CA THR A 3 -4.79 -13.94 11.65
C THR A 3 -4.57 -14.26 10.18
N ASP A 4 -5.44 -15.10 9.62
CA ASP A 4 -5.54 -15.39 8.19
C ASP A 4 -6.17 -14.17 7.50
N SER A 5 -5.45 -13.04 7.53
CA SER A 5 -5.89 -11.76 6.93
C SER A 5 -5.72 -11.75 5.41
N SER A 6 -5.04 -12.76 4.86
CA SER A 6 -4.76 -12.92 3.43
C SER A 6 -6.02 -12.93 2.54
N PRO A 7 -7.07 -13.74 2.81
CA PRO A 7 -8.28 -13.75 1.99
C PRO A 7 -9.07 -12.43 2.06
N ALA A 8 -9.14 -11.80 3.25
CA ALA A 8 -9.82 -10.52 3.41
C ALA A 8 -9.10 -9.39 2.66
N LEU A 9 -7.77 -9.37 2.72
CA LEU A 9 -6.93 -8.43 1.99
C LEU A 9 -7.11 -8.57 0.47
N LEU A 10 -7.13 -9.80 -0.04
CA LEU A 10 -7.35 -10.07 -1.46
C LEU A 10 -8.75 -9.65 -1.92
N ALA A 11 -9.78 -9.96 -1.12
CA ALA A 11 -11.15 -9.53 -1.42
C ALA A 11 -11.27 -8.01 -1.46
N GLN A 12 -10.61 -7.30 -0.55
CA GLN A 12 -10.60 -5.84 -0.53
C GLN A 12 -9.84 -5.26 -1.75
N ALA A 13 -8.68 -5.83 -2.10
CA ALA A 13 -7.95 -5.45 -3.30
C ALA A 13 -8.79 -5.67 -4.57
N GLN A 14 -9.51 -6.79 -4.67
CA GLN A 14 -10.41 -7.05 -5.78
C GLN A 14 -11.57 -6.05 -5.84
N ALA A 15 -12.16 -5.69 -4.70
CA ALA A 15 -13.20 -4.67 -4.64
C ALA A 15 -12.68 -3.31 -5.13
N LEU A 16 -11.46 -2.93 -4.75
CA LEU A 16 -10.80 -1.71 -5.22
C LEU A 16 -10.60 -1.73 -6.74
N MET A 17 -10.10 -2.84 -7.32
CA MET A 17 -9.94 -2.96 -8.77
C MET A 17 -11.27 -2.90 -9.52
N ASN A 18 -12.34 -3.48 -8.95
CA ASN A 18 -13.67 -3.43 -9.56
C ASN A 18 -14.25 -2.00 -9.56
N GLN A 19 -13.97 -1.22 -8.51
CA GLN A 19 -14.39 0.18 -8.41
C GLN A 19 -13.51 1.11 -9.25
N ARG A 20 -12.23 0.76 -9.43
CA ARG A 20 -11.18 1.58 -10.04
C ARG A 20 -10.33 0.72 -10.99
N PRO A 21 -10.79 0.51 -12.24
CA PRO A 21 -10.10 -0.33 -13.22
C PRO A 21 -8.69 0.15 -13.59
N GLU A 22 -8.35 1.41 -13.28
CA GLU A 22 -7.02 2.00 -13.48
C GLU A 22 -5.98 1.49 -12.48
N LEU A 23 -6.39 0.80 -11.42
CA LEU A 23 -5.49 0.20 -10.43
C LEU A 23 -4.96 -1.14 -10.95
N THR A 24 -3.64 -1.27 -10.95
CA THR A 24 -2.99 -2.56 -11.12
C THR A 24 -3.18 -3.44 -9.88
N PRO A 25 -3.06 -4.77 -9.99
CA PRO A 25 -3.22 -5.67 -8.86
C PRO A 25 -2.32 -5.33 -7.66
N LEU A 26 -1.07 -4.95 -7.92
CA LEU A 26 -0.13 -4.59 -6.86
C LEU A 26 -0.47 -3.24 -6.19
N GLU A 27 -0.98 -2.27 -6.95
CA GLU A 27 -1.45 -1.00 -6.40
C GLU A 27 -2.69 -1.20 -5.51
N ALA A 28 -3.64 -2.02 -5.95
CA ALA A 28 -4.83 -2.33 -5.18
C ALA A 28 -4.49 -3.10 -3.88
N LEU A 29 -3.57 -4.06 -3.95
CA LEU A 29 -3.04 -4.75 -2.78
C LEU A 29 -2.34 -3.79 -1.81
N LEU A 30 -1.51 -2.89 -2.33
CA LEU A 30 -0.81 -1.91 -1.52
C LEU A 30 -1.79 -0.97 -0.80
N LEU A 31 -2.85 -0.51 -1.49
CA LEU A 31 -3.93 0.27 -0.88
C LEU A 31 -4.67 -0.53 0.19
N ALA A 32 -5.07 -1.77 -0.09
CA ALA A 32 -5.77 -2.61 0.89
C ALA A 32 -4.94 -2.80 2.17
N VAL A 33 -3.62 -3.06 2.05
CA VAL A 33 -2.72 -3.15 3.20
C VAL A 33 -2.68 -1.83 3.97
N LEU A 34 -2.58 -0.70 3.27
CA LEU A 34 -2.54 0.61 3.91
C LEU A 34 -3.87 0.97 4.57
N MET A 35 -5.01 0.57 4.02
CA MET A 35 -6.34 0.82 4.60
C MET A 35 -6.53 0.02 5.88
N ASP A 36 -6.20 -1.28 5.86
CA ASP A 36 -6.23 -2.16 7.04
C ASP A 36 -5.33 -1.61 8.17
N ARG A 37 -4.15 -1.08 7.82
CA ARG A 37 -3.17 -0.52 8.77
C ARG A 37 -3.47 0.94 9.18
N SER A 38 -4.18 1.71 8.35
CA SER A 38 -4.58 3.07 8.70
C SER A 38 -5.58 3.10 9.85
N ALA A 39 -6.41 2.04 9.98
CA ALA A 39 -7.34 1.87 11.09
C ALA A 39 -6.63 1.82 12.45
N ILE A 40 -5.37 1.40 12.48
CA ILE A 40 -4.52 1.30 13.68
C ILE A 40 -3.47 2.43 13.77
N ASN A 41 -3.56 3.44 12.89
CA ASN A 41 -2.63 4.58 12.81
C ASN A 41 -1.13 4.15 12.71
N GLU A 42 -0.87 2.94 12.21
CA GLU A 42 0.47 2.37 12.15
C GLU A 42 1.15 2.79 10.85
N ARG A 43 2.14 3.68 10.96
CA ARG A 43 2.96 4.12 9.80
C ARG A 43 3.69 2.93 9.19
N GLN A 44 3.39 2.63 7.91
CA GLN A 44 4.05 1.56 7.18
C GLN A 44 5.20 2.09 6.33
N ASP A 45 6.28 1.31 6.26
CA ASP A 45 7.35 1.51 5.29
C ASP A 45 7.35 0.42 4.23
N THR A 46 7.81 0.81 3.04
CA THR A 46 7.89 -0.07 1.85
C THR A 46 8.65 -1.38 2.11
N GLY A 47 9.59 -1.41 3.07
CA GLY A 47 10.33 -2.62 3.44
C GLY A 47 9.47 -3.60 4.24
N ARG A 48 8.67 -3.10 5.20
CA ARG A 48 7.70 -3.92 5.94
C ARG A 48 6.64 -4.52 5.01
N ILE A 49 6.11 -3.72 4.09
CA ILE A 49 5.09 -4.17 3.15
C ILE A 49 5.65 -5.22 2.19
N SER A 50 6.87 -5.02 1.68
CA SER A 50 7.58 -5.99 0.83
C SER A 50 7.69 -7.36 1.50
N ARG A 51 8.09 -7.41 2.78
CA ARG A 51 8.15 -8.66 3.56
C ARG A 51 6.78 -9.26 3.85
N GLN A 52 5.77 -8.44 4.07
CA GLN A 52 4.41 -8.91 4.35
C GLN A 52 3.77 -9.55 3.11
N LEU A 53 3.97 -8.94 1.94
CA LEU A 53 3.39 -9.41 0.68
C LEU A 53 4.24 -10.47 -0.02
N ASP A 54 5.44 -10.75 0.49
CA ASP A 54 6.45 -11.57 -0.19
C ASP A 54 6.73 -11.08 -1.62
N VAL A 55 6.84 -9.75 -1.76
CA VAL A 55 7.05 -9.06 -3.04
C VAL A 55 8.33 -8.23 -2.98
N GLU A 56 9.07 -8.21 -4.08
CA GLU A 56 10.28 -7.39 -4.24
C GLU A 56 10.07 -5.93 -3.85
N HIS A 57 11.01 -5.39 -3.06
CA HIS A 57 10.93 -4.01 -2.55
C HIS A 57 10.87 -2.99 -3.68
N ALA A 58 11.55 -3.25 -4.80
CA ALA A 58 11.51 -2.39 -5.98
C ALA A 58 10.10 -2.30 -6.60
N LEU A 59 9.34 -3.40 -6.61
CA LEU A 59 7.96 -3.43 -7.11
C LEU A 59 7.03 -2.66 -6.18
N VAL A 60 7.17 -2.85 -4.87
CA VAL A 60 6.40 -2.09 -3.87
C VAL A 60 6.68 -0.59 -3.97
N ARG A 61 7.95 -0.19 -4.15
CA ARG A 61 8.32 1.22 -4.37
C ARG A 61 7.73 1.78 -5.67
N ARG A 62 7.74 1.00 -6.75
CA ARG A 62 7.14 1.40 -8.03
C ARG A 62 5.63 1.60 -7.90
N ALA A 63 4.93 0.66 -7.26
CA ALA A 63 3.50 0.77 -7.01
C ALA A 63 3.18 1.97 -6.13
N ALA A 64 3.97 2.21 -5.07
CA ALA A 64 3.82 3.39 -4.22
C ALA A 64 4.00 4.71 -4.99
N ALA A 65 5.04 4.79 -5.84
CA ALA A 65 5.27 5.98 -6.67
C ALA A 65 4.13 6.20 -7.69
N SER A 66 3.58 5.13 -8.25
CA SER A 66 2.44 5.20 -9.16
C SER A 66 1.16 5.68 -8.44
N LEU A 67 0.88 5.15 -7.24
CA LEU A 67 -0.23 5.60 -6.40
C LEU A 67 -0.07 7.06 -5.93
N GLU A 68 1.16 7.48 -5.64
CA GLU A 68 1.47 8.86 -5.31
C GLU A 68 1.23 9.79 -6.50
N ALA A 69 1.68 9.41 -7.70
CA ALA A 69 1.42 10.15 -8.93
C ALA A 69 -0.07 10.26 -9.25
N LYS A 70 -0.83 9.19 -8.97
CA LYS A 70 -2.30 9.17 -9.07
C LYS A 70 -2.98 9.95 -7.94
N GLY A 71 -2.27 10.35 -6.89
CA GLY A 71 -2.80 11.17 -5.79
C GLY A 71 -3.46 10.38 -4.64
N TRP A 72 -3.28 9.06 -4.57
CA TRP A 72 -3.89 8.21 -3.53
C TRP A 72 -3.14 8.23 -2.19
N LEU A 73 -1.82 8.41 -2.24
CA LEU A 73 -0.97 8.40 -1.07
C LEU A 73 0.09 9.49 -1.15
N THR A 74 0.74 9.75 -0.02
CA THR A 74 1.96 10.53 0.06
C THR A 74 3.09 9.64 0.52
N SER A 75 4.25 9.78 -0.13
CA SER A 75 5.46 9.10 0.31
C SER A 75 6.43 10.09 0.95
N THR A 76 7.02 9.72 2.09
CA THR A 76 8.09 10.50 2.71
C THR A 76 9.32 9.63 2.88
N SER A 77 10.49 10.19 2.57
CA SER A 77 11.75 9.48 2.80
C SER A 77 11.97 9.27 4.29
N LYS A 78 12.34 8.05 4.68
CA LYS A 78 12.77 7.78 6.05
C LYS A 78 14.13 8.48 6.25
N SER A 79 14.14 9.54 7.05
CA SER A 79 15.37 10.24 7.43
C SER A 79 16.39 9.25 8.00
N GLY A 80 17.59 9.21 7.40
CA GLY A 80 18.75 8.38 7.78
C GLY A 80 18.88 7.06 7.02
N LYS A 81 20.03 6.87 6.34
CA LYS A 81 20.68 5.66 5.73
C LYS A 81 19.83 4.50 5.14
N SER A 82 18.51 4.52 5.21
CA SER A 82 17.63 3.43 4.84
C SER A 82 16.82 3.83 3.59
N PRO A 83 16.82 3.00 2.53
CA PRO A 83 16.11 3.30 1.28
C PRO A 83 14.58 3.14 1.36
N GLY A 84 14.03 2.96 2.57
CA GLY A 84 12.60 2.77 2.79
C GLY A 84 11.81 4.08 2.70
N LEU A 85 10.76 4.09 1.87
CA LEU A 85 9.74 5.14 1.88
C LEU A 85 8.69 4.83 2.94
N LYS A 86 8.28 5.85 3.69
CA LYS A 86 7.08 5.83 4.54
C LYS A 86 5.89 6.19 3.67
N LEU A 87 4.81 5.42 3.78
CA LEU A 87 3.59 5.62 3.00
C LEU A 87 2.46 6.06 3.92
N MET A 88 1.69 7.06 3.49
CA MET A 88 0.49 7.53 4.18
C MET A 88 -0.64 7.73 3.16
N LEU A 89 -1.82 7.16 3.44
CA LEU A 89 -3.01 7.41 2.63
C LEU A 89 -3.39 8.90 2.71
N LYS A 90 -3.86 9.45 1.59
CA LYS A 90 -4.50 10.76 1.60
C LYS A 90 -5.95 10.64 2.07
N ASP A 91 -6.39 11.58 2.90
CA ASP A 91 -7.76 11.62 3.45
C ASP A 91 -8.84 11.80 2.38
N SER A 92 -8.46 12.28 1.18
CA SER A 92 -9.34 12.39 0.02
C SER A 92 -8.72 11.60 -1.14
N PRO A 93 -9.31 10.45 -1.53
CA PRO A 93 -8.89 9.78 -2.74
C PRO A 93 -9.16 10.66 -3.96
N PRO A 94 -8.33 10.59 -5.01
CA PRO A 94 -8.57 11.32 -6.25
C PRO A 94 -9.95 10.95 -6.82
N ALA A 95 -10.68 11.96 -7.33
CA ALA A 95 -12.04 11.82 -7.86
C ALA A 95 -12.11 10.81 -9.02
#